data_AF-V2Y8Y6-F1
#
_entry.id   AF-V2Y8Y6-F1
#
_cell.length_a   1.000
_cell.length_b   1.000
_cell.length_c   1.000
_cell.angle_alpha   90.00
_cell.angle_beta   90.00
_cell.angle_gamma   90.00
#
_symmetry.space_group_name_H-M   'P 1'
#
loop_
_entity.id
_entity.type
_entity.pdbx_description
1 polymer ?
#
loop_
_entity_poly.entity_id
_entity_poly.type
_entity_poly.pdbx_seq_one_letter_code
_entity_poly.pdbx_strand_id
1 'polypeptide(L)' 'MDWQNEKCVMVIDESLPLGIIANTAAIMGITLGKKMPEVVGADVTDQSGNEHLGIIEFPVPILPRFAGDHQTDTGKALPA' A
#
# COMPACT_ATOMS: atom_id res chain seq x y z
N MET A 1 3.76 12.29 6.06
CA MET A 1 4.56 11.09 6.34
C MET A 1 6.03 11.50 6.28
N ASP A 2 6.83 11.12 7.27
CA ASP A 2 8.29 11.22 7.18
C ASP A 2 8.79 10.01 6.38
N TRP A 3 8.93 10.18 5.06
CA TRP A 3 9.25 9.09 4.14
C TRP A 3 10.60 8.39 4.39
N GLN A 4 11.48 8.98 5.21
CA GLN A 4 12.73 8.34 5.63
C GLN A 4 12.52 7.40 6.83
N ASN A 5 11.49 7.62 7.64
CA ASN A 5 11.27 6.91 8.89
C ASN A 5 9.95 6.12 8.95
N GLU A 6 9.00 6.40 8.06
CA GLU A 6 7.68 5.80 8.04
C GLU A 6 7.49 4.96 6.78
N LYS A 7 6.97 3.73 6.96
CA LYS A 7 6.66 2.79 5.88
C LYS A 7 5.16 2.51 5.89
N CYS A 8 4.55 2.41 4.72
CA CYS A 8 3.16 2.00 4.56
C CYS A 8 3.09 0.52 4.17
N VAL A 9 2.35 -0.29 4.93
CA VAL A 9 2.14 -1.72 4.67
C VAL A 9 0.67 -2.07 4.85
N MET A 10 0.18 -3.06 4.10
CA MET A 10 -1.13 -3.67 4.30
C MET A 10 -0.96 -5.04 4.93
N VAL A 11 -1.52 -5.26 6.12
CA VAL A 11 -1.51 -6.57 6.77
C VAL A 11 -2.84 -7.27 6.50
N ILE A 12 -2.81 -8.40 5.78
CA ILE A 12 -4.01 -9.14 5.38
C ILE A 12 -3.87 -10.60 5.82
N ASP A 13 -4.97 -11.19 6.28
CA ASP A 13 -5.01 -12.60 6.64
C ASP A 13 -4.80 -13.49 5.40
N GLU A 14 -3.71 -14.24 5.39
CA GLU A 14 -3.32 -15.10 4.27
C GLU A 14 -4.20 -16.34 4.12
N SER A 15 -5.00 -16.67 5.13
CA SER A 15 -5.94 -17.80 5.05
C SER A 15 -7.16 -17.50 4.16
N LEU A 16 -7.35 -16.23 3.79
CA LEU A 16 -8.45 -15.81 2.93
C LEU A 16 -8.23 -16.25 1.47
N PRO A 17 -9.30 -16.51 0.70
CA PRO A 17 -9.17 -16.77 -0.73
C PRO A 17 -8.49 -15.59 -1.44
N LEU A 18 -7.66 -15.87 -2.46
CA LEU A 18 -6.89 -14.86 -3.18
C LEU A 18 -7.74 -13.70 -3.70
N GLY A 19 -8.95 -13.98 -4.22
CA GLY A 19 -9.86 -12.95 -4.70
C GLY A 19 -10.32 -11.99 -3.59
N ILE A 20 -10.45 -12.48 -2.36
CA ILE A 20 -10.77 -11.65 -1.19
C ILE A 20 -9.57 -10.79 -0.81
N ILE A 21 -8.36 -11.36 -0.76
CA ILE A 21 -7.12 -10.62 -0.49
C ILE A 21 -6.95 -9.47 -1.50
N ALA A 22 -7.08 -9.78 -2.79
CA ALA A 22 -6.93 -8.79 -3.87
C ALA A 22 -7.97 -7.66 -3.77
N ASN A 23 -9.25 -8.00 -3.54
CA ASN A 23 -10.31 -7.01 -3.40
C ASN A 23 -10.11 -6.12 -2.16
N THR A 24 -9.72 -6.73 -1.02
CA THR A 24 -9.43 -5.99 0.20
C THR A 24 -8.27 -5.01 0.01
N ALA A 25 -7.17 -5.44 -0.63
CA ALA A 25 -6.05 -4.56 -0.95
C ALA A 25 -6.47 -3.40 -1.87
N ALA A 26 -7.28 -3.67 -2.91
CA ALA A 26 -7.77 -2.64 -3.82
C ALA A 26 -8.61 -1.56 -3.13
N ILE A 27 -9.59 -1.97 -2.31
CA ILE A 27 -10.48 -1.04 -1.58
C ILE A 27 -9.68 -0.21 -0.56
N MET A 28 -8.72 -0.83 0.13
CA MET A 28 -7.83 -0.11 1.05
C MET A 28 -6.96 0.90 0.30
N GLY A 29 -6.41 0.52 -0.87
CA GLY A 29 -5.63 1.42 -1.72
C GLY A 29 -6.43 2.65 -2.17
N ILE A 30 -7.70 2.48 -2.57
CA ILE A 30 -8.61 3.58 -2.91
C ILE A 30 -8.77 4.54 -1.73
N THR A 31 -8.97 4.00 -0.53
CA THR A 31 -9.16 4.81 0.67
C THR A 31 -7.87 5.54 1.05
N LEU A 32 -6.71 4.89 0.93
CA LEU A 32 -5.39 5.47 1.20
C LEU A 32 -5.14 6.67 0.28
N GLY A 33 -5.26 6.50 -1.03
CA GLY A 33 -5.08 7.59 -2.00
C GLY A 33 -6.06 8.74 -1.79
N LYS A 34 -7.30 8.46 -1.36
CA LYS A 34 -8.27 9.52 -1.01
C LYS A 34 -7.92 10.26 0.29
N LYS A 35 -7.40 9.56 1.29
CA LYS A 35 -7.08 10.12 2.61
C LYS A 35 -5.74 10.88 2.61
N MET A 36 -4.83 10.49 1.73
CA MET A 36 -3.51 11.07 1.56
C MET A 36 -3.28 11.41 0.09
N PRO A 37 -4.03 12.38 -0.48
CA PRO A 37 -3.92 12.70 -1.90
C PRO A 37 -2.52 13.17 -2.31
N GLU A 38 -1.73 13.71 -1.39
CA GLU A 38 -0.36 14.16 -1.61
C GLU A 38 0.63 13.05 -1.97
N VAL A 39 0.23 11.79 -1.84
CA VAL A 39 1.07 10.63 -2.16
C VAL A 39 0.89 10.10 -3.56
N VAL A 40 -0.17 10.55 -4.23
CA VAL A 40 -0.44 10.21 -5.62
C VAL A 40 0.43 11.12 -6.47
N GLY A 41 1.28 10.49 -7.30
CA GLY A 41 2.17 11.20 -8.18
C GLY A 41 1.45 11.93 -9.31
N ALA A 42 2.23 12.60 -10.15
CA ALA A 42 1.68 13.25 -11.34
C ALA A 42 1.14 12.23 -12.35
N ASP A 43 0.17 12.67 -13.15
CA ASP A 43 -0.24 11.93 -14.34
C ASP A 43 0.95 11.80 -15.30
N VAL A 44 1.06 10.66 -15.97
CA VAL A 44 2.16 10.35 -16.87
C VAL A 44 1.65 10.09 -18.28
N THR A 45 2.41 10.51 -19.28
CA THR A 45 2.11 10.23 -20.69
C THR A 45 2.97 9.09 -21.20
N ASP A 46 2.34 8.08 -21.79
CA ASP A 46 3.06 6.98 -22.43
C ASP A 46 3.65 7.39 -23.79
N GLN A 47 4.43 6.48 -24.41
CA GLN A 47 5.04 6.73 -25.72
C GLN A 47 4.04 6.88 -26.87
N SER A 48 2.79 6.43 -26.69
CA SER A 48 1.72 6.57 -27.68
C SER A 48 0.94 7.88 -27.49
N GLY A 49 1.25 8.68 -26.48
CA GLY A 49 0.57 9.93 -26.17
C GLY A 49 -0.66 9.77 -25.29
N ASN A 50 -0.91 8.59 -24.69
CA ASN A 50 -2.03 8.43 -23.76
C ASN A 50 -1.62 8.88 -22.35
N GLU A 51 -2.52 9.60 -21.70
CA GLU A 51 -2.40 9.99 -20.30
C GLU A 51 -2.85 8.87 -19.38
N HIS A 52 -2.05 8.60 -18.34
CA HIS A 52 -2.33 7.65 -17.28
C HIS A 52 -2.36 8.41 -15.96
N LEU A 53 -3.40 8.18 -15.17
CA LEU A 53 -3.55 8.81 -13.86
C LEU A 53 -2.37 8.44 -12.95
N GLY A 54 -1.95 9.41 -12.14
CA GLY A 54 -0.97 9.21 -11.09
C GLY A 54 -1.35 8.06 -10.16
N ILE A 55 -0.33 7.34 -9.70
CA ILE A 55 -0.44 6.30 -8.68
C ILE A 55 0.42 6.67 -7.48
N ILE A 56 0.32 5.91 -6.40
CA ILE A 56 1.15 6.12 -5.20
C ILE A 56 2.65 6.04 -5.55
N GLU A 57 3.45 7.01 -5.09
CA GLU A 57 4.88 7.11 -5.45
C GLU A 57 5.82 6.26 -4.56
N PHE A 58 5.27 5.55 -3.57
CA PHE A 58 6.00 4.61 -2.73
C PHE A 58 5.33 3.24 -2.72
N PRO A 59 6.11 2.16 -2.49
CA PRO A 59 5.55 0.82 -2.43
C PRO A 59 4.68 0.64 -1.18
N VAL A 60 3.59 -0.13 -1.33
CA VAL A 60 2.75 -0.60 -0.22
C VAL A 60 2.73 -2.13 -0.23
N PRO A 61 3.68 -2.79 0.46
CA PRO A 61 3.72 -4.24 0.54
C PRO A 61 2.47 -4.81 1.24
N ILE A 62 1.98 -5.94 0.74
CA ILE A 62 0.96 -6.75 1.42
C ILE A 62 1.69 -7.83 2.21
N LEU A 63 1.52 -7.83 3.54
CA LEU A 63 2.12 -8.78 4.46
C LEU A 63 1.06 -9.75 4.99
N PRO A 64 1.37 -11.05 5.12
CA PRO A 64 0.48 -12.00 5.76
C PRO A 64 0.38 -11.69 7.25
N ARG A 65 -0.83 -11.84 7.82
CA ARG A 65 -1.03 -11.80 9.27
C ARG A 65 -0.71 -13.18 9.88
N PHE A 66 0.31 -13.28 10.73
CA PHE A 66 0.59 -14.52 11.47
C PHE A 66 -0.13 -14.56 12.82
N ALA A 67 -0.65 -15.73 13.19
CA ALA A 67 -1.29 -15.93 14.49
C ALA A 67 -0.24 -15.98 15.61
N GLY A 68 -0.04 -14.84 16.29
CA GLY A 68 0.95 -14.67 17.36
C GLY A 68 1.38 -13.21 17.56
N ASP A 69 1.16 -12.36 16.55
CA ASP A 69 1.67 -10.99 16.49
C ASP A 69 0.83 -9.95 17.26
N HIS A 70 0.18 -10.35 18.34
CA HIS A 70 -0.68 -9.44 19.12
C HIS A 70 0.09 -8.26 19.78
N GLN A 71 1.42 -8.19 19.63
CA GLN A 71 2.25 -7.19 20.31
C GLN A 71 3.55 -6.79 19.57
N THR A 72 3.59 -6.54 18.25
CA THR A 72 4.77 -5.82 17.65
C THR A 72 4.49 -4.89 16.46
N ASP A 73 3.24 -4.66 16.04
CA ASP A 73 2.97 -3.91 14.80
C ASP A 73 3.11 -2.37 14.93
N THR A 74 3.53 -1.87 16.09
CA THR A 74 4.01 -0.49 16.25
C THR A 74 5.53 -0.45 16.07
N GLY A 75 5.99 -0.28 14.83
CA GLY A 75 7.27 0.39 14.58
C GLY A 75 8.53 -0.47 14.56
N LYS A 76 8.49 -1.72 14.10
CA LYS A 76 9.74 -2.38 13.69
C LYS A 76 10.11 -1.94 12.27
N ALA A 77 10.88 -0.86 12.19
CA ALA A 77 11.47 -0.39 10.94
C ALA A 77 12.12 -1.57 10.21
N LEU A 78 11.59 -1.92 9.04
CA LEU A 78 12.24 -2.83 8.12
C LEU A 78 13.64 -2.25 7.84
N PRO A 79 14.75 -2.99 8.06
CA PRO A 79 16.08 -2.46 7.80
C PRO A 79 16.23 -2.06 6.32
N ALA A 80 17.06 -1.03 6.10
CA ALA A 80 17.45 -0.55 4.78
C ALA A 80 18.25 -1.60 4.00
#